data_AF-A0A9P0FK68-F1
#
_entry.id   AF-A0A9P0FK68-F1
#
_cell.length_a   1.000
_cell.length_b   1.000
_cell.length_c   1.000
_cell.angle_alpha   90.00
_cell.angle_beta   90.00
_cell.angle_gamma   90.00
#
_symmetry.space_group_name_H-M   'P 1'
#
loop_
_entity.id
_entity.type
_entity.pdbx_description
1 polymer ?
#
loop_
_entity_poly.entity_id
_entity_poly.type
_entity_poly.pdbx_seq_one_letter_code
_entity_poly.pdbx_strand_id
1 'polypeptide(L)'
;MYMHMHLDLSDKIGILEEHFSKEKIYLLTFYPGERNVLKDLFKTLKRKLMECTRNRKYFVDRNEEWLKRNITLMIQRTIELEKMEWEDQVKPSTSSKNMGRPPKKFEDMSERTKRRVTKDLRESHSTAQLTFAARMSLRASEASKATSVIKDITTTSPSKALKYKRALKSASILRPTEISGNLELSDVVEDRNEEWLKRNITLMIQRTIELEKMEWEDQVKPSTSSKNMGRPPKKFEDMSERTKRRVKKDLRESNSTAQLTFAARMSL
;
A
#
# COMPACT_ATOMS: atom_id res chain seq x y z
N MET A 1 4.71 5.91 -44.86
CA MET A 1 3.77 7.00 -44.55
C MET A 1 3.32 6.81 -43.10
N TYR A 2 4.06 7.37 -42.14
CA TYR A 2 3.67 7.29 -40.73
C TYR A 2 2.58 8.34 -40.52
N MET A 3 1.35 7.89 -40.24
CA MET A 3 0.30 8.79 -39.76
C MET A 3 0.74 9.30 -38.40
N HIS A 4 1.25 10.54 -38.35
CA HIS A 4 1.43 11.24 -37.09
C HIS A 4 0.05 11.50 -36.51
N MET A 5 -0.42 10.59 -35.67
CA MET A 5 -1.57 10.85 -34.83
C MET A 5 -1.16 11.94 -33.85
N HIS A 6 -1.65 13.16 -34.12
CA HIS A 6 -1.60 14.25 -33.18
C HIS A 6 -2.51 13.91 -32.00
N LEU A 7 -2.00 13.10 -31.08
CA LEU A 7 -2.65 12.85 -29.80
C LEU A 7 -2.86 14.18 -29.08
N ASP A 8 -4.08 14.40 -28.56
CA ASP A 8 -4.35 15.57 -27.73
C ASP A 8 -3.46 15.52 -26.48
N LEU A 9 -3.13 16.67 -25.92
CA LEU A 9 -2.38 16.74 -24.67
C LEU A 9 -3.10 15.98 -23.54
N SER A 10 -4.43 15.92 -23.58
CA SER A 10 -5.22 15.15 -22.62
C SER A 10 -4.94 13.65 -22.74
N ASP A 11 -4.82 13.13 -23.96
CA ASP A 11 -4.50 11.71 -24.21
C ASP A 11 -3.08 11.37 -23.75
N LYS A 12 -2.12 12.27 -24.01
CA LYS A 12 -0.74 12.11 -23.54
C LYS A 12 -0.63 12.07 -22.01
N ILE A 13 -1.43 12.87 -21.30
CA ILE A 13 -1.52 12.82 -19.84
C ILE A 13 -2.12 11.49 -19.38
N GLY A 14 -3.16 10.99 -20.07
CA GLY A 14 -3.75 9.68 -19.78
C GLY A 14 -2.76 8.53 -19.95
N ILE A 15 -1.94 8.54 -21.01
CA ILE A 15 -0.88 7.54 -21.23
C ILE A 15 0.16 7.61 -20.10
N LEU A 16 0.51 8.81 -19.63
CA LEU A 16 1.40 8.98 -18.48
C LEU A 16 0.78 8.41 -17.19
N GLU A 17 -0.49 8.72 -16.89
CA GLU A 17 -1.22 8.15 -15.75
C GLU A 17 -1.24 6.62 -15.81
N GLU A 18 -1.53 6.04 -16.97
CA GLU A 18 -1.53 4.60 -17.19
C GLU A 18 -0.13 3.99 -17.02
N HIS A 19 0.90 4.63 -17.57
CA HIS A 19 2.28 4.17 -17.43
C HIS A 19 2.71 4.13 -15.96
N PHE A 20 2.47 5.22 -15.22
CA PHE A 20 2.77 5.27 -13.79
C PHE A 20 1.95 4.28 -12.97
N SER A 21 0.72 3.99 -13.41
CA SER A 21 -0.14 2.99 -12.77
C SER A 21 0.27 1.55 -13.07
N LYS A 22 0.89 1.27 -14.23
CA LYS A 22 1.41 -0.08 -14.57
C LYS A 22 2.64 -0.46 -13.75
N GLU A 23 3.43 0.53 -13.38
CA GLU A 23 4.70 0.32 -12.69
C GLU A 23 4.56 0.30 -11.16
N LYS A 24 3.41 0.78 -10.65
CA LYS A 24 3.11 0.81 -9.21
C LYS A 24 1.84 0.01 -8.92
N ILE A 25 1.72 -0.51 -7.70
CA ILE A 25 0.52 -1.24 -7.24
C ILE A 25 -0.69 -0.28 -7.02
N TYR A 26 -0.66 0.93 -7.58
CA TYR A 26 -1.64 1.97 -7.32
C TYR A 26 -2.05 2.65 -8.60
N LEU A 27 -3.37 2.81 -8.79
CA LEU A 27 -3.93 3.74 -9.77
C LEU A 27 -3.50 5.16 -9.43
N LEU A 28 -2.73 5.76 -10.34
CA LEU A 28 -2.20 7.09 -10.23
C LEU A 28 -3.04 8.03 -11.06
N THR A 29 -3.77 8.94 -10.41
CA THR A 29 -4.58 9.95 -11.09
C THR A 29 -4.13 11.35 -10.68
N PHE A 30 -4.00 12.24 -11.65
CA PHE A 30 -3.68 13.64 -11.39
C PHE A 30 -4.96 14.42 -11.06
N TYR A 31 -4.86 15.34 -10.10
CA TYR A 31 -5.94 16.29 -9.86
C TYR A 31 -6.22 17.14 -11.11
N PRO A 32 -7.47 17.59 -11.34
CA PRO A 32 -7.79 18.44 -12.48
C PRO A 32 -6.90 19.69 -12.60
N GLY A 33 -6.51 20.30 -11.48
CA GLY A 33 -5.59 21.44 -11.46
C GLY A 33 -4.18 21.08 -11.94
N GLU A 34 -3.68 19.91 -11.54
CA GLU A 34 -2.34 19.41 -11.91
C GLU A 34 -2.27 19.02 -13.39
N ARG A 35 -3.37 18.51 -13.96
CA ARG A 35 -3.46 18.27 -15.40
C ARG A 35 -3.26 19.56 -16.20
N ASN A 36 -3.72 20.71 -15.71
CA ASN A 36 -3.48 21.99 -16.37
C ASN A 36 -2.02 22.43 -16.27
N VAL A 37 -1.39 22.23 -15.10
CA VAL A 37 0.05 22.48 -14.92
C VAL A 37 0.88 21.64 -15.89
N LEU A 38 0.57 20.35 -16.02
CA LEU A 38 1.21 19.46 -17.00
C LEU A 38 0.98 19.92 -18.44
N LYS A 39 -0.23 20.34 -18.80
CA LYS A 39 -0.52 20.90 -20.14
C LYS A 39 0.35 22.11 -20.44
N ASP A 40 0.49 23.04 -19.49
CA ASP A 40 1.29 24.24 -19.68
C ASP A 40 2.80 23.95 -19.67
N LEU A 41 3.23 22.96 -18.90
CA LEU A 41 4.58 22.41 -18.96
C LEU A 41 4.89 21.85 -20.35
N PHE A 42 4.02 20.99 -20.90
CA PHE A 42 4.19 20.41 -22.23
C PHE A 42 4.20 21.49 -23.33
N LYS A 43 3.34 22.50 -23.22
CA LYS A 43 3.36 23.66 -24.15
C LYS A 43 4.69 24.41 -24.07
N THR A 44 5.17 24.68 -22.87
CA THR A 44 6.45 25.38 -22.63
C THR A 44 7.62 24.57 -23.15
N LEU A 45 7.63 23.26 -22.89
CA LEU A 45 8.61 22.30 -23.38
C LEU A 45 8.65 22.28 -24.91
N LYS A 46 7.49 22.15 -25.55
CA LYS A 46 7.36 22.18 -27.02
C LYS A 46 7.89 23.48 -27.61
N ARG A 47 7.57 24.63 -27.01
CA ARG A 47 8.06 25.94 -27.45
C ARG A 47 9.59 26.02 -27.35
N LYS A 48 10.17 25.69 -26.20
CA LYS A 48 11.62 25.70 -25.97
C LYS A 48 12.36 24.74 -26.90
N LEU A 49 11.77 23.59 -27.21
CA LEU A 49 12.37 22.65 -28.16
C LEU A 49 12.37 23.20 -29.59
N MET A 50 11.30 23.87 -30.01
CA MET A 50 11.23 24.53 -31.32
C MET A 50 12.25 25.67 -31.45
N GLU A 51 12.47 26.45 -30.38
CA GLU A 51 13.52 27.48 -30.32
C GLU A 51 14.93 26.89 -30.46
N CYS A 52 15.13 25.64 -30.03
CA CYS A 52 16.41 24.93 -30.09
C CYS A 52 16.55 24.07 -31.36
N THR A 53 15.80 24.38 -32.42
CA THR A 53 15.77 23.65 -33.71
C THR A 53 15.59 22.13 -33.56
N ARG A 54 14.96 21.68 -32.46
CA ARG A 54 14.82 20.27 -32.07
C ARG A 54 16.14 19.52 -31.91
N ASN A 55 17.27 20.22 -31.74
CA ASN A 55 18.55 19.59 -31.41
C ASN A 55 18.63 19.34 -29.90
N ARG A 56 18.65 18.07 -29.49
CA ARG A 56 18.64 17.66 -28.08
C ARG A 56 19.80 18.25 -27.27
N LYS A 57 21.03 18.16 -27.77
CA LYS A 57 22.22 18.67 -27.07
C LYS A 57 22.08 20.17 -26.82
N TYR A 58 21.71 20.92 -27.87
CA TYR A 58 21.51 22.35 -27.78
C TYR A 58 20.35 22.73 -26.85
N PHE A 59 19.27 21.94 -26.85
CA PHE A 59 18.14 22.14 -25.94
C PHE A 59 18.54 21.99 -24.47
N VAL A 60 19.28 20.93 -24.13
CA VAL A 60 19.75 20.68 -22.75
C VAL A 60 20.68 21.79 -22.30
N ASP A 61 21.71 22.11 -23.09
CA ASP A 61 22.71 23.13 -22.74
C ASP A 61 22.05 24.51 -22.53
N ARG A 62 21.07 24.86 -23.38
CA ARG A 62 20.40 26.17 -23.31
C ARG A 62 19.31 26.27 -22.25
N ASN A 63 18.71 25.16 -21.84
CA ASN A 63 17.58 25.14 -20.90
C ASN A 63 17.92 24.43 -19.59
N GLU A 64 19.20 24.25 -19.28
CA GLU A 64 19.67 23.54 -18.09
C GLU A 64 19.03 24.06 -16.81
N GLU A 65 19.01 25.39 -16.61
CA GLU A 65 18.39 26.00 -15.43
C GLU A 65 16.88 25.76 -15.34
N TRP A 66 16.19 25.69 -16.48
CA TRP A 66 14.76 25.42 -16.53
C TRP A 66 14.46 23.96 -16.21
N LEU A 67 15.28 23.03 -16.73
CA LEU A 67 15.21 21.60 -16.41
C LEU A 67 15.53 21.33 -14.94
N LYS A 68 16.41 22.13 -14.32
CA LYS A 68 16.73 22.06 -12.89
C LYS A 68 15.61 22.49 -11.95
N ARG A 69 14.51 23.05 -12.46
CA ARG A 69 13.39 23.47 -11.61
C ARG A 69 12.58 22.26 -11.19
N ASN A 70 12.42 22.10 -9.88
CA ASN A 70 11.54 21.08 -9.31
C ASN A 70 10.08 21.43 -9.64
N ILE A 71 9.35 20.44 -10.15
CA ILE A 71 7.91 20.55 -10.37
C ILE A 71 7.24 19.72 -9.29
N THR A 72 6.53 20.42 -8.41
CA THR A 72 5.76 19.78 -7.35
C THR A 72 4.37 19.43 -7.88
N LEU A 73 4.09 18.14 -8.06
CA LEU A 73 2.77 17.65 -8.46
C LEU A 73 2.09 16.98 -7.27
N MET A 74 0.84 17.37 -7.00
CA MET A 74 0.00 16.65 -6.05
C MET A 74 -0.63 15.44 -6.76
N ILE A 75 -0.27 14.24 -6.33
CA ILE A 75 -0.76 13.00 -6.95
C ILE A 75 -1.74 12.31 -6.02
N GLN A 76 -2.94 11.99 -6.51
CA GLN A 76 -3.87 11.14 -5.76
C GLN A 76 -3.41 9.69 -5.86
N ARG A 77 -2.92 9.15 -4.74
CA ARG A 77 -2.81 7.70 -4.58
C ARG A 77 -4.17 7.17 -4.17
N THR A 78 -4.97 6.76 -5.14
CA THR A 78 -6.06 5.84 -4.85
C THR A 78 -5.42 4.48 -4.64
N ILE A 79 -5.40 4.02 -3.40
CA ILE A 79 -5.21 2.59 -3.15
C ILE A 79 -6.42 1.95 -3.82
N GLU A 80 -6.22 1.40 -5.01
CA GLU A 80 -7.02 0.27 -5.41
C GLU A 80 -6.77 -0.74 -4.31
N LEU A 81 -7.70 -0.79 -3.37
CA LEU A 81 -8.02 -2.04 -2.71
C LEU A 81 -8.38 -2.91 -3.88
N GLU A 82 -7.36 -3.57 -4.45
CA GLU A 82 -7.50 -4.75 -5.27
C GLU A 82 -8.66 -5.46 -4.62
N LYS A 83 -9.78 -5.50 -5.34
CA LYS A 83 -10.96 -6.20 -4.88
C LYS A 83 -10.43 -7.61 -4.75
N MET A 84 -9.97 -7.94 -3.54
CA MET A 84 -9.69 -9.28 -3.12
C MET A 84 -11.08 -9.85 -3.16
N GLU A 85 -11.44 -10.33 -4.34
CA GLU A 85 -12.60 -11.15 -4.58
C GLU A 85 -12.31 -12.37 -3.75
N TRP A 86 -12.64 -12.26 -2.47
CA TRP A 86 -13.02 -13.39 -1.66
C TRP A 86 -14.26 -13.95 -2.37
N GLU A 87 -14.03 -14.69 -3.45
CA GLU A 87 -14.90 -15.79 -3.83
C GLU A 87 -14.84 -16.76 -2.66
N ASP A 88 -15.52 -16.39 -1.58
CA ASP A 88 -16.09 -17.38 -0.68
C ASP A 88 -16.99 -18.21 -1.60
N GLN A 89 -16.47 -19.36 -2.03
CA GLN A 89 -17.26 -20.45 -2.58
C GLN A 89 -18.18 -20.96 -1.46
N VAL A 90 -19.15 -20.14 -1.08
CA VAL A 90 -20.35 -20.59 -0.41
C VAL A 90 -21.08 -21.39 -1.48
N LYS A 91 -20.77 -22.68 -1.57
CA LYS A 91 -21.58 -23.64 -2.31
C LYS A 91 -23.03 -23.34 -1.94
N PRO A 92 -23.90 -22.96 -2.89
CA PRO A 92 -25.29 -22.70 -2.58
C PRO A 92 -25.85 -23.99 -1.99
N SER A 93 -26.14 -23.98 -0.70
CA SER A 93 -26.73 -25.12 -0.02
C SER A 93 -28.06 -25.38 -0.73
N THR A 94 -28.15 -26.52 -1.44
CA THR A 94 -29.23 -26.89 -2.36
C THR A 94 -30.57 -27.20 -1.66
N SER A 95 -30.74 -26.71 -0.44
CA SER A 95 -31.92 -27.01 0.38
C SER A 95 -32.96 -25.90 0.27
N SER A 96 -34.07 -26.25 -0.38
CA SER A 96 -35.38 -25.62 -0.39
C SER A 96 -35.58 -24.40 -1.31
N LYS A 97 -36.60 -24.55 -2.19
CA LYS A 97 -37.15 -23.54 -3.09
C LYS A 97 -37.77 -22.40 -2.28
N ASN A 98 -36.96 -21.48 -1.79
CA ASN A 98 -37.46 -20.21 -1.25
C ASN A 98 -37.85 -19.31 -2.43
N MET A 99 -39.15 -19.33 -2.77
CA MET A 99 -39.80 -18.38 -3.67
C MET A 99 -39.69 -16.97 -3.07
N GLY A 100 -38.61 -16.25 -3.37
CA GLY A 100 -38.37 -14.92 -2.80
C GLY A 100 -37.20 -14.18 -3.46
N ARG A 101 -37.11 -12.88 -3.18
CA ARG A 101 -35.99 -12.04 -3.62
C ARG A 101 -34.68 -12.60 -3.04
N PRO A 102 -33.62 -12.79 -3.86
CA PRO A 102 -32.33 -13.25 -3.36
C PRO A 102 -31.84 -12.39 -2.20
N PRO A 103 -31.28 -12.99 -1.13
CA PRO A 103 -30.68 -12.22 -0.06
C PRO A 103 -29.51 -11.41 -0.62
N LYS A 104 -29.41 -10.14 -0.22
CA LYS A 104 -28.25 -9.31 -0.54
C LYS A 104 -27.06 -9.73 0.34
N LYS A 105 -25.84 -9.60 -0.17
CA LYS A 105 -24.62 -9.70 0.65
C LYS A 105 -24.65 -8.64 1.75
N PHE A 106 -24.02 -8.91 2.89
CA PHE A 106 -24.07 -8.01 4.05
C PHE A 106 -23.49 -6.64 3.70
N GLU A 107 -22.42 -6.59 2.91
CA GLU A 107 -21.71 -5.39 2.47
C GLU A 107 -22.63 -4.43 1.70
N ASP A 108 -23.49 -4.99 0.83
CA ASP A 108 -24.41 -4.28 -0.07
C ASP A 108 -25.71 -3.82 0.60
N MET A 109 -25.93 -4.22 1.86
CA MET A 109 -27.13 -3.81 2.60
C MET A 109 -27.05 -2.35 3.04
N SER A 110 -28.21 -1.69 3.10
CA SER A 110 -28.32 -0.36 3.71
C SER A 110 -27.96 -0.41 5.20
N GLU A 111 -27.45 0.70 5.76
CA GLU A 111 -27.16 0.83 7.20
C GLU A 111 -28.36 0.44 8.09
N ARG A 112 -29.58 0.83 7.70
CA ARG A 112 -30.81 0.46 8.42
C ARG A 112 -30.99 -1.06 8.46
N THR A 113 -30.77 -1.74 7.33
CA THR A 113 -30.89 -3.19 7.24
C THR A 113 -29.78 -3.88 8.03
N LYS A 114 -28.53 -3.43 7.93
CA LYS A 114 -27.40 -3.95 8.72
C LYS A 114 -27.67 -3.89 10.22
N ARG A 115 -28.20 -2.76 10.73
CA ARG A 115 -28.60 -2.61 12.14
C ARG A 115 -29.71 -3.57 12.56
N ARG A 116 -30.68 -3.83 11.68
CA ARG A 116 -31.77 -4.77 11.94
C ARG A 116 -31.26 -6.20 11.99
N VAL A 117 -30.45 -6.61 11.01
CA VAL A 117 -29.87 -7.97 10.93
C VAL A 117 -28.92 -8.23 12.11
N THR A 118 -28.15 -7.24 12.55
CA THR A 118 -27.24 -7.35 13.70
C THR A 118 -27.89 -7.03 15.05
N LYS A 119 -29.23 -6.88 15.11
CA LYS A 119 -29.93 -6.54 16.36
C LYS A 119 -29.76 -7.67 17.39
N ASP A 120 -30.12 -8.89 17.00
CA ASP A 120 -30.10 -10.05 17.88
C ASP A 120 -28.69 -10.29 18.44
N LEU A 121 -27.66 -10.17 17.60
CA LEU A 121 -26.26 -10.29 18.00
C LEU A 121 -25.82 -9.25 19.04
N ARG A 122 -26.34 -8.02 18.96
CA ARG A 122 -26.03 -6.93 19.91
C ARG A 122 -26.79 -7.06 21.22
N GLU A 123 -27.94 -7.73 21.21
CA GLU A 123 -28.75 -7.99 22.40
C GLU A 123 -28.27 -9.26 23.13
N SER A 124 -27.79 -10.28 22.39
CA SER A 124 -27.34 -11.55 22.96
C SER A 124 -25.91 -11.53 23.51
N HIS A 125 -25.07 -10.59 23.07
CA HIS A 125 -23.65 -10.56 23.43
C HIS A 125 -23.22 -9.21 23.99
N SER A 126 -22.33 -9.27 24.98
CA SER A 126 -21.71 -8.07 25.54
C SER A 126 -20.79 -7.38 24.53
N THR A 127 -20.61 -6.08 24.68
CA THR A 127 -19.66 -5.28 23.87
C THR A 127 -18.24 -5.84 23.94
N ALA A 128 -17.82 -6.37 25.09
CA ALA A 128 -16.53 -7.01 25.28
C ALA A 128 -16.38 -8.28 24.41
N GLN A 129 -17.40 -9.14 24.36
CA GLN A 129 -17.41 -10.35 23.53
C GLN A 129 -17.38 -10.00 22.04
N LEU A 130 -18.20 -9.05 21.59
CA LEU A 130 -18.21 -8.61 20.19
C LEU A 130 -16.87 -8.01 19.77
N THR A 131 -16.24 -7.23 20.64
CA THR A 131 -14.91 -6.67 20.41
C THR A 131 -13.85 -7.77 20.31
N PHE A 132 -13.91 -8.76 21.19
CA PHE A 132 -12.99 -9.89 21.18
C PHE A 132 -13.15 -10.72 19.90
N ALA A 133 -14.38 -11.03 19.51
CA ALA A 133 -14.70 -11.72 18.27
C ALA A 133 -14.15 -10.98 17.04
N ALA A 134 -14.40 -9.67 16.94
CA ALA A 134 -13.86 -8.84 15.85
C ALA A 134 -12.32 -8.88 15.80
N ARG A 135 -11.65 -8.84 16.95
CA ARG A 135 -10.18 -8.99 17.03
C ARG A 135 -9.70 -10.37 16.58
N MET A 136 -10.45 -11.44 16.86
CA MET A 136 -10.06 -12.78 16.41
C MET A 136 -10.25 -12.93 14.90
N SER A 137 -11.35 -12.42 14.34
CA SER A 137 -11.56 -12.40 12.89
C SER A 137 -10.45 -11.65 12.16
N LEU A 138 -10.07 -10.45 12.65
CA LEU A 138 -8.96 -9.69 12.04
C LEU A 138 -7.60 -10.40 12.16
N ARG A 139 -7.37 -11.16 13.21
CA ARG A 139 -6.15 -11.99 13.33
C ARG A 139 -6.16 -13.14 12.34
N ALA A 140 -7.31 -13.78 12.13
CA ALA A 140 -7.47 -14.84 11.15
C ALA A 140 -7.20 -14.34 9.72
N SER A 141 -7.58 -13.09 9.42
CA SER A 141 -7.26 -12.41 8.16
C SER A 141 -5.87 -11.74 8.14
N GLU A 142 -4.97 -12.10 9.06
CA GLU A 142 -3.60 -11.56 9.17
C GLU A 142 -3.48 -10.03 9.34
N ALA A 143 -4.57 -9.34 9.65
CA ALA A 143 -4.64 -7.90 9.86
C ALA A 143 -4.21 -7.51 11.30
N SER A 144 -2.97 -7.85 11.65
CA SER A 144 -2.40 -7.66 13.00
C SER A 144 -2.41 -6.19 13.45
N LYS A 145 -2.11 -5.25 12.54
CA LYS A 145 -2.14 -3.80 12.79
C LYS A 145 -3.54 -3.30 13.13
N ALA A 146 -4.56 -3.72 12.37
CA ALA A 146 -5.95 -3.36 12.62
C ALA A 146 -6.43 -3.91 13.97
N THR A 147 -6.02 -5.14 14.30
CA THR A 147 -6.30 -5.76 15.61
C THR A 147 -5.73 -4.92 16.77
N SER A 148 -4.52 -4.37 16.60
CA SER A 148 -3.89 -3.49 17.60
C SER A 148 -4.69 -2.21 17.80
N VAL A 149 -5.16 -1.59 16.71
CA VAL A 149 -5.99 -0.37 16.78
C VAL A 149 -7.31 -0.62 17.50
N ILE A 150 -8.01 -1.73 17.20
CA ILE A 150 -9.25 -2.08 17.89
C ILE A 150 -8.98 -2.31 19.38
N LYS A 151 -7.91 -3.05 19.74
CA LYS A 151 -7.52 -3.24 21.14
C LYS A 151 -7.33 -1.89 21.83
N ASP A 152 -6.56 -0.99 21.24
CA ASP A 152 -6.25 0.31 21.82
C ASP A 152 -7.49 1.18 22.07
N ILE A 153 -8.40 1.22 21.09
CA ILE A 153 -9.65 1.99 21.18
C ILE A 153 -10.57 1.41 22.25
N THR A 154 -10.64 0.09 22.36
CA THR A 154 -11.60 -0.59 23.24
C THR A 154 -11.10 -0.78 24.67
N THR A 155 -9.80 -0.99 24.89
CA THR A 155 -9.26 -1.23 26.25
C THR A 155 -8.72 0.02 26.93
N THR A 156 -8.18 0.99 26.17
CA THR A 156 -7.51 2.14 26.81
C THR A 156 -8.44 3.33 27.00
N SER A 157 -8.98 3.86 25.90
CA SER A 157 -9.86 5.03 25.93
C SER A 157 -10.50 5.26 24.56
N PRO A 158 -11.81 5.55 24.49
CA PRO A 158 -12.48 5.95 23.26
C PRO A 158 -11.83 7.18 22.60
N SER A 159 -11.17 8.06 23.36
CA SER A 159 -10.48 9.24 22.84
C SER A 159 -9.32 8.90 21.90
N LYS A 160 -8.75 7.69 21.99
CA LYS A 160 -7.73 7.22 21.03
C LYS A 160 -8.29 7.12 19.61
N ALA A 161 -9.58 6.81 19.44
CA ALA A 161 -10.19 6.79 18.11
C ALA A 161 -10.11 8.15 17.40
N LEU A 162 -10.26 9.25 18.16
CA LEU A 162 -10.08 10.60 17.64
C LEU A 162 -8.63 10.87 17.23
N LYS A 163 -7.65 10.35 17.98
CA LYS A 163 -6.22 10.46 17.64
C LYS A 163 -5.92 9.74 16.33
N TYR A 164 -6.38 8.50 16.15
CA TYR A 164 -6.22 7.77 14.89
C TYR A 164 -6.92 8.48 13.73
N LYS A 165 -8.12 9.04 13.94
CA LYS A 165 -8.83 9.83 12.92
C LYS A 165 -8.04 11.08 12.51
N ARG A 166 -7.45 11.80 13.47
CA ARG A 166 -6.60 12.98 13.19
C ARG A 166 -5.32 12.57 12.44
N ALA A 167 -4.65 11.51 12.89
CA ALA A 167 -3.46 10.98 12.25
C ALA A 167 -3.73 10.54 10.80
N LEU A 168 -4.87 9.88 10.55
CA LEU A 168 -5.30 9.49 9.21
C LEU A 168 -5.54 10.72 8.33
N LYS A 169 -6.23 11.75 8.85
CA LYS A 169 -6.44 13.01 8.13
C LYS A 169 -5.13 13.71 7.80
N SER A 170 -4.18 13.77 8.74
CA SER A 170 -2.87 14.36 8.48
C SER A 170 -2.01 13.52 7.53
N ALA A 171 -2.18 12.20 7.51
CA ALA A 171 -1.49 11.33 6.56
C ALA A 171 -2.09 11.38 5.14
N SER A 172 -3.40 11.62 5.03
CA SER A 172 -4.08 11.82 3.75
C SER A 172 -3.81 13.20 3.13
N ILE A 173 -3.25 14.13 3.91
CA ILE A 173 -2.61 15.32 3.34
C ILE A 173 -1.30 14.82 2.74
N LEU A 174 -1.39 14.42 1.47
CA LEU A 174 -0.32 13.85 0.68
C LEU A 174 0.93 14.72 0.84
N ARG A 175 2.06 14.11 1.21
CA ARG A 175 3.34 14.79 1.07
C ARG A 175 3.54 15.01 -0.43
N PRO A 176 3.83 16.25 -0.88
CA PRO A 176 4.14 16.49 -2.27
C PRO A 176 5.26 15.52 -2.68
N THR A 177 5.05 14.76 -3.75
CA THR A 177 6.13 13.91 -4.25
C THR A 177 7.01 14.81 -5.10
N GLU A 178 8.23 15.08 -4.65
CA GLU A 178 9.18 15.89 -5.41
C GLU A 178 9.69 15.05 -6.59
N ILE A 179 9.28 15.41 -7.81
CA ILE A 179 9.83 14.83 -9.03
C ILE A 179 10.99 15.76 -9.44
N SER A 180 12.22 15.27 -9.31
CA SER A 180 13.45 16.00 -9.65
C SER A 180 13.56 16.12 -11.17
N GLY A 181 13.57 17.34 -11.71
CA GLY A 181 13.38 17.64 -13.14
C GLY A 181 14.57 17.34 -14.07
N ASN A 182 15.69 16.86 -13.55
CA ASN A 182 17.00 17.08 -14.17
C ASN A 182 17.35 16.13 -15.33
N LEU A 183 16.60 15.04 -15.56
CA LEU A 183 16.82 14.13 -16.70
C LEU A 183 15.55 13.71 -17.45
N GLU A 184 14.37 14.01 -16.92
CA GLU A 184 13.15 13.28 -17.29
C GLU A 184 12.36 13.96 -18.42
N LEU A 185 12.44 15.29 -18.53
CA LEU A 185 11.58 16.08 -19.44
C LEU A 185 12.21 16.35 -20.82
N SER A 186 13.55 16.37 -20.92
CA SER A 186 14.25 16.53 -22.21
C SER A 186 14.07 15.34 -23.15
N ASP A 187 13.68 14.20 -22.59
CA ASP A 187 13.73 12.90 -23.22
C ASP A 187 12.34 12.49 -23.77
N VAL A 188 11.27 13.09 -23.26
CA VAL A 188 9.88 12.83 -23.64
C VAL A 188 9.49 13.35 -25.05
N VAL A 189 10.32 14.18 -25.69
CA VAL A 189 9.89 14.98 -26.85
C VAL A 189 10.41 14.47 -28.20
N GLU A 190 11.25 13.45 -28.24
CA GLU A 190 11.53 12.76 -29.50
C GLU A 190 10.46 11.68 -29.73
N ASP A 191 9.50 11.97 -30.62
CA ASP A 191 8.41 11.12 -31.12
C ASP A 191 8.91 9.84 -31.86
N ARG A 192 9.98 9.20 -31.39
CA ARG A 192 10.48 7.92 -31.93
C ARG A 192 10.74 6.94 -30.79
N ASN A 193 9.87 5.94 -30.73
CA ASN A 193 9.80 4.82 -29.79
C ASN A 193 9.16 5.10 -28.44
N GLU A 194 7.86 4.82 -28.35
CA GLU A 194 7.20 4.45 -27.09
C GLU A 194 8.03 3.47 -26.26
N GLU A 195 8.75 2.53 -26.88
CA GLU A 195 9.63 1.60 -26.17
C GLU A 195 10.80 2.28 -25.46
N TRP A 196 11.32 3.38 -26.01
CA TRP A 196 12.40 4.14 -25.40
C TRP A 196 11.87 5.00 -24.25
N LEU A 197 10.70 5.61 -24.41
CA LEU A 197 9.99 6.32 -23.34
C LEU A 197 9.68 5.38 -22.18
N LYS A 198 9.12 4.19 -22.49
CA LYS A 198 8.87 3.12 -21.52
C LYS A 198 10.17 2.72 -20.81
N ARG A 199 11.24 2.43 -21.56
CA ARG A 199 12.53 2.01 -21.01
C ARG A 199 13.17 3.06 -20.10
N ASN A 200 13.11 4.35 -20.43
CA ASN A 200 13.72 5.40 -19.62
C ASN A 200 12.88 5.79 -18.41
N ILE A 201 11.55 5.83 -18.55
CA ILE A 201 10.67 6.00 -17.38
C ILE A 201 10.88 4.84 -16.40
N THR A 202 11.00 3.61 -16.90
CA THR A 202 11.37 2.45 -16.07
C THR A 202 12.74 2.60 -15.41
N LEU A 203 13.75 3.10 -16.12
CA LEU A 203 15.08 3.33 -15.53
C LEU A 203 15.08 4.44 -14.45
N MET A 204 14.28 5.48 -14.61
CA MET A 204 14.13 6.55 -13.63
C MET A 204 13.39 6.08 -12.38
N ILE A 205 12.36 5.27 -12.56
CA ILE A 205 11.62 4.66 -11.46
C ILE A 205 12.47 3.62 -10.72
N GLN A 206 13.22 2.80 -11.45
CA GLN A 206 14.12 1.83 -10.83
C GLN A 206 15.21 2.50 -10.00
N ARG A 207 15.77 3.62 -10.49
CA ARG A 207 16.78 4.39 -9.76
C ARG A 207 16.22 5.09 -8.53
N THR A 208 14.98 5.59 -8.59
CA THR A 208 14.31 6.15 -7.40
C THR A 208 13.96 5.09 -6.37
N ILE A 209 13.55 3.88 -6.80
CA ILE A 209 13.36 2.73 -5.90
C ILE A 209 14.67 2.33 -5.22
N GLU A 210 15.80 2.31 -5.94
CA GLU A 210 17.11 2.00 -5.37
C GLU A 210 17.56 3.04 -4.34
N LEU A 211 17.29 4.33 -4.58
CA LEU A 211 17.58 5.39 -3.62
C LEU A 211 16.71 5.27 -2.35
N GLU A 212 15.41 5.01 -2.48
CA GLU A 212 14.52 4.77 -1.34
C GLU A 212 14.91 3.50 -0.56
N LYS A 213 15.37 2.45 -1.26
CA LYS A 213 15.87 1.21 -0.64
C LYS A 213 17.16 1.46 0.14
N MET A 214 18.09 2.24 -0.40
CA MET A 214 19.33 2.61 0.30
C MET A 214 19.06 3.47 1.54
N GLU A 215 18.13 4.43 1.45
CA GLU A 215 17.70 5.22 2.62
C GLU A 215 17.06 4.33 3.70
N TRP A 216 16.23 3.36 3.30
CA TRP A 216 15.67 2.36 4.21
C TRP A 216 16.74 1.46 4.83
N GLU A 217 17.72 0.99 4.06
CA GLU A 217 18.82 0.16 4.56
C GLU A 217 19.72 0.93 5.54
N ASP A 218 19.92 2.23 5.34
CA ASP A 218 20.63 3.08 6.31
C ASP A 218 19.84 3.32 7.61
N GLN A 219 18.51 3.34 7.54
CA GLN A 219 17.66 3.41 8.74
C GLN A 219 17.50 2.06 9.46
N VAL A 220 17.62 0.94 8.72
CA VAL A 220 17.49 -0.43 9.25
C VAL A 220 18.83 -1.03 9.63
N LYS A 221 19.97 -0.41 9.24
CA LYS A 221 21.28 -0.75 9.82
C LYS A 221 21.11 -0.71 11.33
N PRO A 222 21.14 -1.86 12.03
CA PRO A 222 20.98 -1.88 13.46
C PRO A 222 22.08 -0.98 13.97
N SER A 223 21.70 0.07 14.72
CA SER A 223 22.67 0.89 15.43
C SER A 223 23.67 -0.08 16.01
N THR A 224 24.96 0.10 15.73
CA THR A 224 26.05 -0.61 16.40
C THR A 224 26.09 -0.14 17.86
N SER A 225 24.95 -0.25 18.54
CA SER A 225 24.77 -0.31 19.97
C SER A 225 25.61 -1.49 20.42
N SER A 226 26.79 -1.14 20.93
CA SER A 226 27.58 -1.89 21.91
C SER A 226 27.19 -3.37 21.97
N LYS A 227 27.95 -4.23 21.27
CA LYS A 227 27.93 -5.68 21.48
C LYS A 227 28.11 -5.94 22.98
N ASN A 228 26.99 -6.11 23.68
CA ASN A 228 27.00 -6.72 24.99
C ASN A 228 27.29 -8.20 24.69
N MET A 229 28.57 -8.56 24.75
CA MET A 229 29.09 -9.91 24.52
C MET A 229 28.59 -10.81 25.65
N GLY A 230 27.28 -11.08 25.64
CA GLY A 230 26.64 -12.04 26.51
C GLY A 230 27.35 -13.37 26.33
N ARG A 231 27.66 -14.00 27.47
CA ARG A 231 28.33 -15.29 27.53
C ARG A 231 27.66 -16.26 26.54
N PRO A 232 28.44 -16.95 25.68
CA PRO A 232 27.87 -17.90 24.74
C PRO A 232 27.02 -18.93 25.51
N PRO A 233 25.84 -19.30 24.99
CA PRO A 233 24.98 -20.26 25.65
C PRO A 233 25.74 -21.57 25.86
N LYS A 234 25.71 -22.09 27.09
CA LYS A 234 26.31 -23.39 27.41
C LYS A 234 25.62 -24.48 26.59
N LYS A 235 26.38 -25.48 26.16
CA LYS A 235 25.81 -26.69 25.57
C LYS A 235 24.82 -27.31 26.57
N PHE A 236 23.78 -27.96 26.06
CA PHE A 236 22.69 -28.47 26.90
C PHE A 236 23.20 -29.43 27.98
N GLU A 237 24.23 -30.21 27.63
CA GLU A 237 24.93 -31.17 28.47
C GLU A 237 25.60 -30.50 29.68
N ASP A 238 26.14 -29.30 29.49
CA ASP A 238 26.89 -28.51 30.48
C ASP A 238 25.99 -27.66 31.40
N MET A 239 24.67 -27.71 31.19
CA MET A 239 23.71 -27.02 32.04
C MET A 239 23.44 -27.78 33.35
N SER A 240 23.16 -27.03 34.43
CA SER A 240 22.71 -27.63 35.68
C SER A 240 21.39 -28.39 35.47
N GLU A 241 21.17 -29.46 36.24
CA GLU A 241 19.92 -30.25 36.17
C GLU A 241 18.66 -29.39 36.39
N ARG A 242 18.74 -28.36 37.22
CA ARG A 242 17.63 -27.41 37.42
C ARG A 242 17.30 -26.65 36.14
N THR A 243 18.32 -26.22 35.39
CA THR A 243 18.16 -25.51 34.12
C THR A 243 17.66 -26.45 33.03
N LYS A 244 18.20 -27.68 32.96
CA LYS A 244 17.71 -28.73 32.04
C LYS A 244 16.23 -29.04 32.26
N ARG A 245 15.80 -29.13 33.52
CA ARG A 245 14.38 -29.34 33.89
C ARG A 245 13.49 -28.18 33.45
N ARG A 246 13.94 -26.92 33.58
CA ARG A 246 13.20 -25.75 33.08
C ARG A 246 13.07 -25.78 31.56
N VAL A 247 14.18 -25.94 30.83
CA VAL A 247 14.16 -25.99 29.36
C VAL A 247 13.29 -27.15 28.85
N LYS A 248 13.36 -28.33 29.47
CA LYS A 248 12.48 -29.47 29.14
C LYS A 248 11.01 -29.20 29.46
N LYS A 249 10.71 -28.46 30.53
CA LYS A 249 9.34 -28.06 30.89
C LYS A 249 8.78 -27.11 29.84
N ASP A 250 9.54 -26.09 29.46
CA ASP A 250 9.15 -25.12 28.44
C ASP A 250 8.92 -25.80 27.08
N LEU A 251 9.76 -26.79 26.72
CA LEU A 251 9.57 -27.59 25.50
C LEU A 251 8.30 -28.47 25.53
N ARG A 252 7.95 -29.01 26.70
CA ARG A 252 6.72 -29.80 26.87
C ARG A 252 5.49 -28.93 26.77
N GLU A 253 5.54 -27.73 27.35
CA GLU A 253 4.46 -26.75 27.28
C GLU A 253 4.26 -26.22 25.85
N SER A 254 5.35 -25.95 25.11
CA SER A 254 5.25 -25.56 23.69
C SER A 254 4.69 -26.65 22.80
N ASN A 255 5.08 -27.92 23.01
CA ASN A 255 4.56 -29.06 22.24
C ASN A 255 3.10 -29.38 22.58
N SER A 256 2.71 -29.27 23.85
CA SER A 256 1.30 -29.44 24.25
C SER A 256 0.40 -28.37 23.63
N THR A 257 0.88 -27.11 23.61
CA THR A 257 0.17 -26.01 22.98
C THR A 257 0.01 -26.26 21.48
N ALA A 258 1.09 -26.68 20.80
CA ALA A 258 1.07 -27.01 19.38
C ALA A 258 0.07 -28.14 19.05
N GLN A 259 0.04 -29.21 19.86
CA GLN A 259 -0.92 -30.32 19.70
C GLN A 259 -2.37 -29.90 19.89
N LEU A 260 -2.67 -29.03 20.88
CA LEU A 260 -4.02 -28.51 21.10
C LEU A 260 -4.50 -27.63 19.93
N THR A 261 -3.61 -26.79 19.38
CA THR A 261 -3.93 -26.02 18.16
C THR A 261 -4.17 -26.92 16.95
N PHE A 262 -3.42 -28.02 16.82
CA PHE A 262 -3.62 -28.97 15.72
C PHE A 262 -4.94 -29.72 15.84
N ALA A 263 -5.28 -30.23 17.03
CA ALA A 263 -6.56 -30.91 17.28
C ALA A 263 -7.76 -29.98 17.05
N ALA A 264 -7.69 -28.73 17.52
CA ALA A 264 -8.75 -27.74 17.30
C ALA A 264 -8.97 -27.41 15.81
N ARG A 265 -7.93 -27.56 14.97
CA ARG A 265 -8.00 -27.33 13.53
C ARG A 265 -8.58 -28.51 12.75
N MET A 266 -8.57 -29.71 13.31
CA MET A 266 -9.11 -30.94 12.71
C MET A 266 -10.58 -31.19 13.08
N SER A 267 -11.13 -30.47 14.07
CA SER A 267 -12.53 -30.59 14.50
C SER A 267 -13.46 -29.51 13.93
N LEU A 268 -12.96 -28.66 13.02
CA LEU A 268 -13.71 -27.67 12.25
C LEU A 268 -13.80 -28.12 10.78
#